data_AF-A0A3C0BQU7-F1
#
_entry.id   AF-A0A3C0BQU7-F1
#
_cell.length_a   1.000
_cell.length_b   1.000
_cell.length_c   1.000
_cell.angle_alpha   90.00
_cell.angle_beta   90.00
_cell.angle_gamma   90.00
#
_symmetry.space_group_name_H-M   'P 1'
#
loop_
_entity.id
_entity.type
_entity.pdbx_description
1 polymer ?
#
loop_
_entity_poly.entity_id
_entity_poly.type
_entity_poly.pdbx_seq_one_letter_code
_entity_poly.pdbx_strand_id
1 'polypeptide(L)'
;KKDGQVFSRIHVEDIASVLEASMARPRAGAIYNVADDEPAAPGEVVAYAAELLGIPPPPEIAFEDADLSPMARSFYEGRRRIGNARIKSELGVQLAFPTYREGLAALLAGHTW
;
A
#
# COMPACT_ATOMS: atom_id res chain seq x y z
N LYS A 1 2.82 -16.07 7.50
CA LYS A 1 1.53 -15.49 7.86
C LYS A 1 1.51 -15.25 9.36
N LYS A 2 1.12 -14.04 9.73
CA LYS A 2 0.91 -13.62 11.13
C LYS A 2 -0.49 -13.06 11.21
N ASP A 3 -1.32 -13.59 12.10
CA ASP A 3 -2.74 -13.26 12.12
C ASP A 3 -2.98 -11.78 12.43
N GLY A 4 -3.85 -11.15 11.62
CA GLY A 4 -4.18 -9.73 11.72
C GLY A 4 -3.08 -8.77 11.30
N GLN A 5 -1.96 -9.26 10.74
CA GLN A 5 -0.91 -8.40 10.18
C GLN A 5 -1.38 -7.77 8.86
N VAL A 6 -1.33 -6.45 8.79
CA VAL A 6 -1.64 -5.68 7.59
C VAL A 6 -0.54 -4.63 7.34
N PHE A 7 -0.35 -4.29 6.08
CA PHE A 7 0.51 -3.19 5.65
C PHE A 7 -0.29 -2.19 4.83
N SER A 8 -0.05 -0.91 5.08
CA SER A 8 -0.52 0.18 4.21
C SER A 8 0.40 0.29 3.00
N ARG A 9 -0.18 0.62 1.85
CA ARG A 9 0.53 0.83 0.58
C ARG A 9 0.08 2.14 -0.03
N ILE A 10 0.76 2.57 -1.09
CA ILE A 10 0.30 3.66 -1.94
C ILE A 10 0.94 3.48 -3.32
N HIS A 11 0.18 3.78 -4.37
CA HIS A 11 0.73 3.85 -5.72
C HIS A 11 1.59 5.12 -5.89
N VAL A 12 2.66 5.04 -6.66
CA VAL A 12 3.62 6.17 -6.81
C VAL A 12 2.97 7.42 -7.42
N GLU A 13 2.02 7.26 -8.35
CA GLU A 13 1.27 8.38 -8.94
C GLU A 13 0.37 9.10 -7.93
N ASP A 14 -0.18 8.38 -6.95
CA ASP A 14 -0.95 9.01 -5.89
C ASP A 14 -0.04 9.79 -4.94
N ILE A 15 1.22 9.36 -4.75
CA ILE A 15 2.22 10.19 -4.03
C ILE A 15 2.46 11.50 -4.80
N ALA A 16 2.66 11.42 -6.12
CA ALA A 16 2.86 12.60 -6.96
C ALA A 16 1.65 13.56 -6.88
N SER A 17 0.44 13.02 -7.01
CA SER A 17 -0.82 13.78 -6.89
C SER A 17 -0.95 14.50 -5.54
N VAL A 18 -0.57 13.83 -4.44
CA VAL A 18 -0.56 14.44 -3.11
C VAL A 18 0.48 15.55 -2.99
N LEU A 19 1.68 15.35 -3.53
CA LEU A 19 2.74 16.36 -3.50
C LEU A 19 2.34 17.60 -4.30
N GLU A 20 1.80 17.43 -5.50
CA GLU A 20 1.30 18.52 -6.33
C GLU A 20 0.18 19.29 -5.63
N ALA A 21 -0.79 18.58 -5.04
CA ALA A 21 -1.89 19.20 -4.31
C ALA A 21 -1.39 19.98 -3.06
N SER A 22 -0.38 19.46 -2.36
CA SER A 22 0.26 20.14 -1.22
C SER A 22 1.00 21.41 -1.65
N MET A 23 1.73 21.36 -2.76
CA MET A 23 2.40 22.53 -3.34
C MET A 23 1.40 23.62 -3.77
N ALA A 24 0.27 23.21 -4.34
CA ALA A 24 -0.81 24.13 -4.74
C ALA A 24 -1.59 24.72 -3.54
N ARG A 25 -1.56 24.05 -2.39
CA ARG A 25 -2.26 24.47 -1.16
C ARG A 25 -1.33 24.41 0.07
N PRO A 26 -0.32 25.28 0.15
CA PRO A 26 0.67 25.20 1.22
C PRO A 26 0.04 25.31 2.61
N ARG A 27 0.39 24.37 3.49
CA ARG A 27 0.02 24.40 4.91
C ARG A 27 1.26 24.11 5.76
N ALA A 28 1.95 25.16 6.19
CA ALA A 28 3.16 25.04 6.98
C ALA A 28 2.94 24.21 8.25
N GLY A 29 3.83 23.24 8.50
CA GLY A 29 3.77 22.34 9.65
C GLY A 29 2.73 21.21 9.55
N ALA A 30 2.01 21.08 8.43
CA ALA A 30 1.07 19.99 8.24
C ALA A 30 1.78 18.65 8.05
N ILE A 31 1.15 17.59 8.57
CA ILE A 31 1.56 16.21 8.38
C ILE A 31 0.41 15.47 7.70
N TYR A 32 0.74 14.82 6.59
CA TYR A 32 -0.16 14.04 5.76
C TYR A 32 0.28 12.58 5.73
N ASN A 33 -0.64 11.70 6.10
CA ASN A 33 -0.48 10.28 5.84
C ASN A 33 -0.81 10.00 4.38
N VAL A 34 0.11 9.39 3.66
CA VAL A 34 -0.02 9.06 2.25
C VAL A 34 -0.11 7.55 2.13
N ALA A 35 -1.34 7.05 2.07
CA ALA A 35 -1.69 5.64 2.01
C ALA A 35 -3.01 5.47 1.22
N ASP A 36 -3.17 4.31 0.61
CA ASP A 36 -4.41 3.85 -0.01
C ASP A 36 -5.51 3.57 1.04
N ASP A 37 -6.69 3.14 0.58
CA ASP A 37 -7.86 2.92 1.42
C ASP A 37 -7.91 1.52 2.06
N GLU A 38 -7.07 0.59 1.62
CA GLU A 38 -7.14 -0.81 2.01
C GLU A 38 -5.81 -1.35 2.61
N PRO A 39 -5.64 -1.28 3.94
CA PRO A 39 -4.57 -2.02 4.61
C PRO A 39 -4.76 -3.53 4.44
N ALA A 40 -3.94 -4.15 3.60
CA ALA A 40 -4.04 -5.56 3.24
C ALA A 40 -2.86 -6.40 3.78
N ALA A 41 -3.11 -7.68 4.04
CA ALA A 41 -2.05 -8.60 4.43
C ALA A 41 -1.08 -8.80 3.25
N PRO A 42 0.24 -8.95 3.49
CA PRO A 42 1.20 -9.16 2.40
C PRO A 42 0.92 -10.41 1.56
N GLY A 43 0.41 -11.49 2.17
CA GLY A 43 0.01 -12.70 1.45
C GLY A 43 -1.16 -12.48 0.48
N GLU A 44 -2.14 -11.65 0.85
CA GLU A 44 -3.31 -11.35 0.00
C GLU A 44 -2.88 -10.62 -1.28
N VAL A 45 -1.97 -9.66 -1.15
CA VAL A 45 -1.45 -8.89 -2.29
C VAL A 45 -0.63 -9.78 -3.23
N VAL A 46 0.19 -10.68 -2.68
CA VAL A 46 0.95 -11.65 -3.47
C VAL A 46 0.02 -12.65 -4.18
N ALA A 47 -1.01 -13.13 -3.50
CA ALA A 47 -1.98 -14.06 -4.08
C ALA A 47 -2.75 -13.40 -5.23
N TYR A 48 -3.20 -12.16 -5.07
CA TYR A 48 -3.88 -11.42 -6.13
C TYR A 48 -2.95 -11.11 -7.32
N ALA A 49 -1.66 -10.80 -7.07
CA ALA A 49 -0.69 -10.65 -8.15
C ALA A 49 -0.52 -11.96 -8.94
N ALA A 50 -0.46 -13.11 -8.26
CA ALA A 50 -0.39 -14.42 -8.90
C ALA A 50 -1.66 -14.73 -9.73
N GLU A 51 -2.84 -14.38 -9.20
CA GLU A 51 -4.12 -14.49 -9.90
C GLU A 51 -4.12 -13.67 -11.20
N LEU A 52 -3.70 -12.41 -11.15
CA LEU A 52 -3.59 -11.55 -12.33
C LEU A 52 -2.63 -12.10 -13.38
N LEU A 53 -1.54 -12.75 -12.95
CA LEU A 53 -0.56 -13.39 -13.84
C LEU A 53 -1.00 -14.77 -14.35
N GLY A 54 -2.11 -15.32 -13.86
CA GLY A 54 -2.58 -16.66 -14.22
C GLY A 54 -1.67 -17.79 -13.72
N ILE A 55 -0.93 -17.58 -12.63
CA ILE A 55 0.00 -18.55 -12.03
C ILE A 55 -0.49 -18.98 -10.63
N PRO A 56 -0.11 -20.17 -10.13
CA PRO A 56 -0.44 -20.55 -8.77
C PRO A 56 0.24 -19.62 -7.76
N PRO A 57 -0.46 -19.21 -6.68
CA PRO A 57 0.14 -18.40 -5.64
C PRO A 57 1.25 -19.19 -4.91
N PRO A 58 2.31 -18.52 -4.44
CA PRO A 58 3.33 -19.17 -3.63
C PRO A 58 2.74 -19.68 -2.30
N PRO A 59 3.31 -20.75 -1.73
CA PRO A 59 2.81 -21.31 -0.48
C PRO A 59 2.92 -20.33 0.68
N GLU A 60 1.91 -20.29 1.55
CA GLU A 60 1.99 -19.52 2.79
C GLU A 60 2.92 -20.23 3.79
N ILE A 61 3.94 -19.52 4.29
CA ILE A 61 4.83 -19.98 5.36
C ILE A 61 4.40 -19.30 6.67
N ALA A 62 4.26 -20.02 7.77
CA ALA A 62 3.95 -19.41 9.07
C ALA A 62 5.05 -18.43 9.49
N PHE A 63 4.70 -17.36 10.22
CA PHE A 63 5.70 -16.34 10.60
C PHE A 63 6.83 -16.91 11.49
N GLU A 64 6.51 -17.86 12.36
CA GLU A 64 7.46 -18.58 13.22
C GLU A 64 8.52 -19.34 12.38
N ASP A 65 8.09 -19.93 11.27
CA ASP A 65 8.90 -20.80 10.40
C ASP A 65 9.62 -20.04 9.28
N ALA A 66 9.37 -18.74 9.15
CA ALA A 66 9.93 -17.93 8.08
C ALA A 66 11.39 -17.53 8.38
N ASP A 67 12.28 -17.84 7.44
CA ASP A 67 13.68 -17.39 7.47
C ASP A 67 13.78 -15.91 7.06
N LEU A 68 13.44 -15.04 8.00
CA LEU A 68 13.46 -13.59 7.84
C LEU A 68 14.70 -12.98 8.46
N SER A 69 15.35 -12.08 7.72
CA SER A 69 16.39 -11.22 8.28
C SER A 69 15.86 -10.41 9.47
N PRO A 70 16.73 -9.94 10.39
CA PRO A 70 16.31 -9.12 11.53
C PRO A 70 15.49 -7.88 11.09
N MET A 71 15.88 -7.25 9.99
CA MET A 71 15.15 -6.11 9.43
C MET A 71 13.79 -6.50 8.87
N ALA A 72 13.68 -7.61 8.15
CA ALA A 72 12.39 -8.09 7.66
C ALA A 72 11.47 -8.45 8.83
N ARG A 73 12.01 -9.04 9.91
CA ARG A 73 11.27 -9.39 11.12
C ARG A 73 10.72 -8.15 11.86
N SER A 74 11.46 -7.05 11.90
CA SER A 74 11.02 -5.81 12.59
C SER A 74 9.76 -5.20 11.98
N PHE A 75 9.55 -5.34 10.66
CA PHE A 75 8.30 -4.90 10.01
C PHE A 75 7.06 -5.65 10.52
N TYR A 76 7.22 -6.88 11.02
CA TYR A 76 6.13 -7.67 11.59
C TYR A 76 5.95 -7.46 13.09
N GLU A 77 6.81 -6.67 13.76
CA GLU A 77 6.63 -6.31 15.17
C GLU A 77 5.49 -5.31 15.36
N GLY A 78 5.29 -4.43 14.37
CA GLY A 78 4.22 -3.45 14.35
C GLY A 78 3.08 -3.84 13.41
N ARG A 79 1.84 -3.49 13.80
CA ARG A 79 0.67 -3.48 12.91
C ARG A 79 0.02 -2.10 13.00
N ARG A 80 -0.07 -1.39 11.87
CA ARG A 80 -0.66 -0.05 11.82
C ARG A 80 -1.61 0.03 10.65
N ARG A 81 -2.83 0.50 10.92
CA ARG A 81 -3.77 0.97 9.91
C ARG A 81 -3.66 2.49 9.88
N ILE A 82 -3.31 3.04 8.72
CA ILE A 82 -3.03 4.45 8.58
C ILE A 82 -4.21 5.11 7.88
N GLY A 83 -4.82 6.12 8.50
CA GLY A 83 -5.90 6.88 7.88
C GLY A 83 -5.35 7.98 6.95
N ASN A 84 -5.95 8.13 5.77
CA ASN A 84 -5.58 9.09 4.73
C ASN A 84 -6.56 10.28 4.61
N ALA A 85 -7.44 10.47 5.59
CA ALA A 85 -8.54 11.44 5.50
C ALA A 85 -8.07 12.88 5.17
N ARG A 86 -6.90 13.31 5.67
CA ARG A 86 -6.40 14.68 5.44
C ARG A 86 -6.00 14.96 4.00
N ILE A 87 -5.44 13.99 3.27
CA ILE A 87 -5.10 14.20 1.85
C ILE A 87 -6.39 14.37 1.02
N LYS A 88 -7.46 13.68 1.42
CA LYS A 88 -8.77 13.79 0.76
C LYS A 88 -9.49 15.09 1.11
N SER A 89 -9.59 15.42 2.40
CA SER A 89 -10.41 16.56 2.85
C SER A 89 -9.72 17.92 2.70
N GLU A 90 -8.41 18.01 2.93
CA GLU A 90 -7.69 19.29 2.91
C GLU A 90 -7.07 19.57 1.55
N LEU A 91 -6.42 18.56 0.96
CA LEU A 91 -5.75 18.70 -0.34
C LEU A 91 -6.70 18.44 -1.52
N GLY A 92 -7.85 17.81 -1.26
CA GLY A 92 -8.82 17.47 -2.31
C GLY A 92 -8.39 16.31 -3.19
N VAL A 93 -7.43 15.50 -2.74
CA VAL A 93 -6.90 14.36 -3.50
C VAL A 93 -7.96 13.28 -3.65
N GLN A 94 -8.15 12.82 -4.88
CA GLN A 94 -8.89 11.60 -5.22
C GLN A 94 -7.85 10.57 -5.67
N LEU A 95 -7.81 9.42 -5.00
CA LEU A 95 -6.83 8.38 -5.32
C LEU A 95 -7.19 7.74 -6.66
N ALA A 96 -6.23 7.69 -7.58
CA ALA A 96 -6.35 6.92 -8.81
C ALA A 96 -6.32 5.41 -8.52
N PHE A 97 -5.57 5.00 -7.48
CA PHE A 97 -5.43 3.62 -7.06
C PHE A 97 -5.85 3.47 -5.59
N PRO A 98 -7.16 3.45 -5.31
CA PRO A 98 -7.67 3.44 -3.95
C PRO A 98 -7.34 2.15 -3.19
N THR A 99 -7.04 1.04 -3.89
CA THR A 99 -6.56 -0.19 -3.28
C THR A 99 -5.38 -0.78 -4.06
N TYR A 100 -4.75 -1.81 -3.49
CA TYR A 100 -3.72 -2.57 -4.18
C TYR A 100 -4.21 -3.26 -5.46
N ARG A 101 -5.54 -3.46 -5.61
CA ARG A 101 -6.11 -4.20 -6.73
C ARG A 101 -6.04 -3.40 -8.03
N GLU A 102 -6.47 -2.14 -7.99
CA GLU A 102 -6.37 -1.24 -9.14
C GLU A 102 -4.91 -0.99 -9.50
N GLY A 103 -4.05 -0.79 -8.49
CA GLY A 103 -2.62 -0.56 -8.69
C GLY A 103 -1.93 -1.73 -9.40
N LEU A 104 -2.13 -2.97 -8.92
CA LEU A 104 -1.54 -4.15 -9.55
C LEU A 104 -2.10 -4.42 -10.95
N ALA A 105 -3.41 -4.20 -11.16
CA ALA A 105 -4.02 -4.38 -12.48
C ALA A 105 -3.45 -3.39 -13.51
N ALA A 106 -3.25 -2.13 -13.12
CA ALA A 106 -2.66 -1.11 -13.98
C ALA A 106 -1.19 -1.42 -14.31
N LEU A 107 -0.39 -1.82 -13.31
CA LEU A 107 0.99 -2.22 -13.53
C LEU A 107 1.11 -3.39 -14.52
N LEU A 108 0.23 -4.39 -14.40
CA LEU A 108 0.21 -5.51 -15.34
C LEU A 108 -0.19 -5.07 -16.76
N ALA A 109 -1.10 -4.11 -16.88
CA ALA A 109 -1.51 -3.54 -18.17
C ALA A 109 -0.43 -2.68 -18.84
N GLY A 110 0.76 -2.55 -18.24
CA GLY A 110 1.86 -1.74 -18.76
C GLY A 110 1.71 -0.25 -18.46
N HIS A 111 0.90 0.11 -17.47
CA HIS A 111 0.81 1.49 -17.00
C HIS A 111 2.14 1.93 -16.40
N THR A 112 2.76 2.93 -17.03
CA THR A 112 4.01 3.56 -16.59
C THR A 112 3.75 5.04 -16.37
N TRP A 113 4.28 5.57 -15.27
CA TRP A 113 4.15 6.96 -14.83
C TRP A 113 5.16 7.89 -15.49
#